data_AF-A0A6I4UR57-F1
#
_entry.id   AF-A0A6I4UR57-F1
#
_cell.length_a   1.000
_cell.length_b   1.000
_cell.length_c   1.000
_cell.angle_alpha   90.00
_cell.angle_beta   90.00
_cell.angle_gamma   90.00
#
_symmetry.space_group_name_H-M   'P 1'
#
loop_
_entity.id
_entity.type
_entity.pdbx_description
1 polymer ?
#
loop_
_entity_poly.entity_id
_entity_poly.type
_entity_poly.pdbx_seq_one_letter_code
_entity_poly.pdbx_strand_id
1 'polypeptide(L)'
;MVRAFSATRLTAGFILGVSCLAALPAAAQDITYQPIDPSFGGNPFNSAHLLGIANAQNNTKDPKAQSTSSQADIFARQLQSRLLSALSSQIVDAIFGENPQESGTISFGGQTIDFVRSLTEVTLNITDDGTGEVTTIVIPTFIEVN
;
A
#
# COMPACT_ATOMS: atom_id res chain seq x y z
N MET A 1 -82.88 53.12 -20.39
CA MET A 1 -82.36 51.74 -20.53
C MET A 1 -80.87 51.84 -20.85
N VAL A 2 -80.00 51.84 -19.83
CA VAL A 2 -78.54 51.98 -19.97
C VAL A 2 -77.93 50.60 -19.80
N ARG A 3 -77.23 50.08 -20.81
CA ARG A 3 -76.58 48.76 -20.77
C ARG A 3 -75.31 48.84 -19.92
N ALA A 4 -75.30 48.10 -18.81
CA ALA A 4 -74.13 47.94 -17.95
C ALA A 4 -73.03 47.17 -18.71
N PHE A 5 -71.92 47.84 -19.03
CA PHE A 5 -70.72 47.19 -19.53
C PHE A 5 -70.02 46.49 -18.34
N SER A 6 -69.90 45.17 -18.44
CA SER A 6 -69.44 44.24 -17.40
C SER A 6 -67.98 44.48 -16.97
N ALA A 7 -67.78 44.72 -15.67
CA ALA A 7 -66.46 44.84 -15.02
C ALA A 7 -65.58 43.59 -15.16
N THR A 8 -66.18 42.42 -15.43
CA THR A 8 -65.50 41.13 -15.64
C THR A 8 -64.60 41.11 -16.88
N ARG A 9 -64.91 41.91 -17.90
CA ARG A 9 -64.09 42.01 -19.12
C ARG A 9 -62.81 42.83 -18.90
N LEU A 10 -62.84 43.76 -17.94
CA LEU A 10 -61.70 44.63 -17.63
C LEU A 10 -60.68 43.91 -16.72
N THR A 11 -61.15 43.12 -15.74
CA THR A 11 -60.29 42.33 -14.85
C THR A 11 -59.60 41.18 -15.59
N ALA A 12 -60.30 40.54 -16.53
CA ALA A 12 -59.72 39.50 -17.39
C ALA A 12 -58.57 40.04 -18.26
N GLY A 13 -58.70 41.26 -18.80
CA GLY A 13 -57.65 41.91 -19.59
C GLY A 13 -56.42 42.29 -18.75
N PHE A 14 -56.62 42.72 -17.51
CA PHE A 14 -55.52 43.03 -16.59
C PHE A 14 -54.73 41.79 -16.17
N ILE A 15 -55.42 40.67 -15.88
CA ILE A 15 -54.77 39.39 -15.51
C ILE A 15 -53.96 38.82 -16.68
N LEU A 16 -54.49 38.90 -17.91
CA LEU A 16 -53.78 38.48 -19.13
C LEU A 16 -52.54 39.35 -19.41
N GLY A 17 -52.64 40.66 -19.17
CA GLY A 17 -51.50 41.58 -19.28
C GLY A 17 -50.37 41.25 -18.29
N VAL A 18 -50.72 41.02 -17.02
CA VAL A 18 -49.74 40.67 -15.97
C VAL A 18 -49.08 39.30 -16.24
N SER A 19 -49.83 38.32 -16.74
CA SER A 19 -49.29 37.00 -17.13
C SER A 19 -48.27 37.10 -18.27
N CYS A 20 -48.44 38.03 -19.21
CA CYS A 20 -47.54 38.23 -20.33
C CYS A 20 -46.25 38.94 -19.89
N LEU A 21 -46.32 39.84 -18.91
CA LEU A 21 -45.15 40.52 -18.32
C LEU A 21 -44.31 39.61 -17.39
N ALA A 22 -44.87 38.49 -16.90
CA ALA A 22 -44.16 37.53 -16.06
C ALA A 22 -43.36 36.48 -16.85
N ALA A 23 -43.40 36.50 -18.19
CA ALA A 23 -42.65 35.59 -19.05
C ALA A 23 -41.17 36.03 -19.15
N LEU A 24 -40.37 35.66 -18.15
CA LEU A 24 -38.91 35.77 -18.23
C LEU A 24 -38.37 34.77 -19.27
N PRO A 25 -37.39 35.15 -20.11
CA PRO A 25 -36.77 34.22 -21.03
C PRO A 25 -36.09 33.10 -20.23
N ALA A 26 -36.35 31.85 -20.62
CA ALA A 26 -35.65 30.70 -20.05
C ALA A 26 -34.18 30.76 -20.47
N ALA A 27 -33.28 30.98 -19.49
CA ALA A 27 -31.85 30.93 -19.72
C ALA A 27 -31.42 29.47 -19.91
N ALA A 28 -31.25 29.06 -21.17
CA ALA A 28 -30.65 27.79 -21.53
C ALA A 28 -29.30 28.04 -22.21
N GLN A 29 -28.34 27.18 -21.93
CA GLN A 29 -27.03 27.15 -22.57
C GLN A 29 -26.83 25.80 -23.26
N ASP A 30 -26.03 25.79 -24.31
CA ASP A 30 -25.65 24.54 -24.97
C ASP A 30 -24.77 23.69 -24.03
N ILE A 31 -25.05 22.40 -24.03
CA ILE A 31 -24.18 21.41 -23.39
C ILE A 31 -23.26 20.86 -24.47
N THR A 32 -22.00 21.32 -24.48
CA THR A 32 -20.96 20.75 -25.34
C THR A 32 -20.26 19.61 -24.61
N TYR A 33 -20.29 18.41 -25.18
CA TYR A 33 -19.52 17.29 -24.67
C TYR A 33 -18.08 17.36 -25.19
N GLN A 34 -17.12 17.24 -24.27
CA GLN A 34 -15.72 17.03 -24.60
C GLN A 34 -15.21 15.78 -23.86
N PRO A 35 -14.64 14.79 -24.56
CA PRO A 35 -14.00 13.65 -23.93
C PRO A 35 -12.86 14.07 -23.00
N ILE A 36 -12.67 13.35 -21.90
CA ILE A 36 -11.56 13.61 -20.96
C ILE A 36 -10.25 13.03 -21.52
N ASP A 37 -10.34 11.89 -22.19
CA ASP A 37 -9.20 11.19 -22.78
C ASP A 37 -8.75 11.91 -24.08
N PRO A 38 -7.47 12.34 -24.15
CA PRO A 38 -6.89 12.95 -25.35
C PRO A 38 -7.08 12.13 -26.63
N SER A 39 -7.13 10.80 -26.52
CA SER A 39 -7.25 9.87 -27.65
C SER A 39 -8.57 10.03 -28.41
N PHE A 40 -9.59 10.62 -27.78
CA PHE A 40 -10.90 10.88 -28.36
C PHE A 40 -11.14 12.38 -28.66
N GLY A 41 -10.09 13.21 -28.68
CA GLY A 41 -10.20 14.66 -28.91
C GLY A 41 -10.38 15.49 -27.63
N GLY A 42 -10.05 14.91 -26.48
CA GLY A 42 -9.99 15.59 -25.19
C GLY A 42 -8.74 16.48 -25.01
N ASN A 43 -8.61 17.05 -23.82
CA ASN A 43 -7.47 17.92 -23.50
C ASN A 43 -6.15 17.11 -23.43
N PRO A 44 -5.12 17.40 -24.26
CA PRO A 44 -3.86 16.65 -24.29
C PRO A 44 -3.07 16.69 -22.97
N PHE A 45 -3.28 17.68 -22.12
CA PHE A 45 -2.63 17.78 -20.80
C PHE A 45 -3.09 16.68 -19.83
N ASN A 46 -4.19 15.99 -20.10
CA ASN A 46 -4.67 14.89 -19.27
C ASN A 46 -3.87 13.58 -19.46
N SER A 47 -3.06 13.48 -20.51
CA SER A 47 -2.32 12.26 -20.88
C SER A 47 -1.49 11.67 -19.74
N ALA A 48 -0.62 12.47 -19.13
CA ALA A 48 0.27 12.03 -18.06
C ALA A 48 -0.50 11.55 -16.81
N HIS A 49 -1.58 12.25 -16.46
CA HIS A 49 -2.42 11.90 -15.32
C HIS A 49 -3.18 10.58 -15.54
N LEU A 50 -3.81 10.43 -16.71
CA LEU A 50 -4.55 9.22 -17.07
C LEU A 50 -3.62 8.00 -17.18
N LEU A 51 -2.43 8.17 -17.76
CA LEU A 51 -1.40 7.12 -17.78
C LEU A 51 -0.90 6.77 -16.38
N GLY A 52 -0.74 7.75 -15.49
CA GLY A 52 -0.36 7.53 -14.10
C GLY A 52 -1.39 6.69 -13.36
N ILE A 53 -2.68 7.02 -13.49
CA ILE A 53 -3.78 6.25 -12.89
C ILE A 53 -3.82 4.82 -13.47
N ALA A 54 -3.70 4.68 -14.79
CA ALA A 54 -3.73 3.38 -15.46
C ALA A 54 -2.58 2.47 -14.98
N ASN A 55 -1.36 3.00 -14.84
CA ASN A 55 -0.23 2.26 -14.32
C ASN A 55 -0.40 1.89 -12.84
N ALA A 56 -0.96 2.79 -12.02
CA ALA A 56 -1.23 2.52 -10.60
C ALA A 56 -2.28 1.43 -10.39
N GLN A 57 -3.22 1.27 -11.33
CA GLN A 57 -4.25 0.23 -11.33
C GLN A 57 -3.81 -1.05 -12.07
N ASN A 58 -2.64 -1.05 -12.72
CA ASN A 58 -2.18 -2.17 -13.54
C ASN A 58 -1.67 -3.34 -12.67
N ASN A 59 -2.56 -4.30 -12.43
CA ASN A 59 -2.28 -5.55 -11.74
C ASN A 59 -1.73 -6.64 -12.67
N THR A 60 -1.65 -6.40 -13.98
CA THR A 60 -1.11 -7.35 -14.94
C THR A 60 0.41 -7.31 -14.90
N LYS A 61 1.02 -8.41 -14.45
CA LYS A 61 2.48 -8.59 -14.49
C LYS A 61 2.83 -9.54 -15.63
N ASP A 62 3.98 -9.32 -16.26
CA ASP A 62 4.50 -10.25 -17.26
C ASP A 62 4.83 -11.60 -16.57
N PRO A 63 4.20 -12.71 -16.99
CA PRO A 63 4.48 -14.03 -16.40
C PRO A 63 5.93 -14.49 -16.62
N LYS A 64 6.66 -13.87 -17.55
CA LYS A 64 8.10 -14.10 -17.79
C LYS A 64 9.01 -13.11 -17.07
N ALA A 65 8.46 -12.05 -16.46
CA ALA A 65 9.24 -11.13 -15.62
C ALA A 65 9.58 -11.71 -14.24
N GLN A 66 9.13 -12.94 -13.96
CA GLN A 66 9.63 -13.73 -12.85
C GLN A 66 11.09 -14.04 -13.14
N SER A 67 12.01 -13.41 -12.39
CA SER A 67 13.44 -13.65 -12.49
C SER A 67 13.70 -15.15 -12.57
N THR A 68 14.13 -15.63 -13.73
CA THR A 68 14.45 -17.04 -13.95
C THR A 68 15.65 -17.39 -13.08
N SER A 69 15.41 -17.61 -11.79
CA SER A 69 16.38 -18.27 -10.93
C SER A 69 16.64 -19.61 -11.58
N SER A 70 17.88 -19.83 -12.01
CA SER A 70 18.27 -21.12 -12.55
C SER A 70 17.92 -22.22 -11.53
N GLN A 71 17.71 -23.46 -11.99
CA GLN A 71 17.50 -24.59 -11.08
C GLN A 71 18.65 -24.70 -10.06
N ALA A 72 19.86 -24.25 -10.44
CA ALA A 72 21.00 -24.12 -9.54
C ALA A 72 20.78 -23.05 -8.46
N ASP A 73 20.23 -21.88 -8.79
CA ASP A 73 19.90 -20.83 -7.82
C ASP A 73 18.81 -21.28 -6.83
N ILE A 74 17.81 -22.02 -7.32
CA ILE A 74 16.76 -22.61 -6.47
C ILE A 74 17.37 -23.63 -5.50
N PHE A 75 18.23 -24.53 -6.00
CA PHE A 75 18.94 -25.50 -5.18
C PHE A 75 19.86 -24.83 -4.15
N ALA A 76 20.62 -23.80 -4.56
CA ALA A 76 21.52 -23.06 -3.67
C ALA A 76 20.75 -22.40 -2.52
N ARG A 77 19.61 -21.77 -2.82
CA ARG A 77 18.73 -21.20 -1.77
C ARG A 77 18.14 -22.27 -0.85
N GLN A 78 17.74 -23.42 -1.39
CA GLN A 78 17.22 -24.53 -0.59
C GLN A 78 18.30 -25.17 0.30
N LEU A 79 19.54 -25.24 -0.17
CA LEU A 79 20.67 -25.69 0.62
C LEU A 79 20.99 -24.67 1.72
N GLN A 80 21.07 -23.39 1.37
CA GLN A 80 21.32 -22.30 2.31
C GLN A 80 20.28 -22.29 3.45
N SER A 81 18.99 -22.43 3.13
CA SER A 81 17.95 -22.44 4.16
C SER A 81 18.07 -23.64 5.10
N ARG A 82 18.37 -24.83 4.57
CA ARG A 82 18.61 -26.03 5.38
C ARG A 82 19.84 -25.90 6.28
N LEU A 83 20.93 -25.36 5.76
CA LEU A 83 22.15 -25.12 6.54
C LEU A 83 21.89 -24.11 7.65
N LEU A 84 21.17 -23.03 7.35
CA LEU A 84 20.79 -22.03 8.35
C LEU A 84 19.88 -22.63 9.42
N SER A 85 18.88 -23.43 9.04
CA SER A 85 18.02 -24.12 10.01
C SER A 85 18.81 -25.06 10.93
N ALA A 86 19.71 -25.87 10.37
CA ALA A 86 20.51 -26.81 11.15
C ALA A 86 21.48 -26.08 12.12
N LEU A 87 22.10 -25.00 11.65
CA LEU A 87 22.96 -24.15 12.47
C LEU A 87 22.16 -23.48 13.59
N SER A 88 21.00 -22.91 13.28
CA SER A 88 20.12 -22.31 14.29
C SER A 88 19.71 -23.32 15.36
N SER A 89 19.36 -24.56 14.97
CA SER A 89 19.09 -25.64 15.93
C SER A 89 20.30 -25.94 16.80
N GLN A 90 21.50 -26.03 16.23
CA GLN A 90 22.72 -26.27 17.00
C GLN A 90 23.05 -25.13 17.98
N ILE A 91 22.82 -23.87 17.58
CA ILE A 91 22.96 -22.70 18.47
C ILE A 91 21.97 -22.78 19.62
N VAL A 92 20.69 -23.05 19.30
CA VAL A 92 19.64 -23.19 20.31
C VAL A 92 19.96 -24.33 21.27
N ASP A 93 20.40 -25.48 20.78
CA ASP A 93 20.79 -26.62 21.63
C ASP A 93 22.02 -26.32 22.49
N ALA A 94 23.01 -25.59 21.95
CA ALA A 94 24.19 -25.19 22.72
C ALA A 94 23.84 -24.19 23.84
N ILE A 95 22.84 -23.34 23.63
CA ILE A 95 22.42 -22.31 24.60
C ILE A 95 21.39 -22.86 25.58
N PHE A 96 20.44 -23.68 25.13
CA PHE A 96 19.23 -24.06 25.87
C PHE A 96 19.01 -25.58 26.00
N GLY A 97 19.86 -26.41 25.38
CA GLY A 97 19.76 -27.87 25.44
C GLY A 97 20.15 -28.45 26.80
N GLU A 98 20.28 -29.78 26.87
CA GLU A 98 20.48 -30.49 28.13
C GLU A 98 21.84 -30.21 28.80
N ASN A 99 22.85 -29.78 28.04
CA ASN A 99 24.17 -29.38 28.56
C ASN A 99 24.53 -27.96 28.06
N PRO A 100 23.83 -26.93 28.56
CA PRO A 100 23.99 -25.59 28.05
C PRO A 100 25.37 -25.04 28.37
N GLN A 101 25.97 -24.36 27.40
CA GLN A 101 27.23 -23.66 27.61
C GLN A 101 26.98 -22.27 28.22
N GLU A 102 27.86 -21.83 29.11
CA GLU A 102 27.78 -20.48 29.69
C GLU A 102 28.17 -19.39 28.69
N SER A 103 29.03 -19.70 27.73
CA SER A 103 29.40 -18.80 26.64
C SER A 103 29.96 -19.55 25.45
N GLY A 104 29.94 -18.94 24.28
CA GLY A 104 30.58 -19.48 23.08
C GLY A 104 30.59 -18.50 21.91
N THR A 105 31.43 -18.81 20.92
CA THR A 105 31.60 -18.02 19.69
C THR A 105 31.36 -18.91 18.47
N ILE A 106 30.55 -18.42 17.54
CA ILE A 106 30.14 -19.15 16.33
C ILE A 106 30.27 -18.21 15.14
N SER A 107 31.08 -18.56 14.14
CA SER A 107 31.22 -17.78 12.91
C SER A 107 30.47 -18.46 11.76
N PHE A 108 29.64 -17.70 11.05
CA PHE A 108 28.89 -18.18 9.90
C PHE A 108 28.58 -17.07 8.90
N GLY A 109 28.86 -17.32 7.62
CA GLY A 109 28.40 -16.44 6.53
C GLY A 109 28.95 -15.01 6.57
N GLY A 110 30.15 -14.80 7.13
CA GLY A 110 30.74 -13.48 7.33
C GLY A 110 30.15 -12.72 8.52
N GLN A 111 29.51 -13.44 9.45
CA GLN A 111 29.09 -12.90 10.73
C GLN A 111 29.69 -13.74 11.86
N THR A 112 30.08 -13.08 12.95
CA THR A 112 30.56 -13.70 14.18
C THR A 112 29.54 -13.49 15.28
N ILE A 113 29.07 -14.58 15.89
CA ILE A 113 28.03 -14.61 16.91
C ILE A 113 28.68 -15.03 18.23
N ASP A 114 28.70 -14.13 19.19
CA ASP A 114 29.10 -14.40 20.57
C ASP A 114 27.87 -14.48 21.45
N PHE A 115 27.76 -15.50 22.29
CA PHE A 115 26.70 -15.59 23.28
C PHE A 115 27.26 -15.75 24.68
N VAL A 116 26.58 -15.15 25.65
CA VAL A 116 26.85 -15.30 27.07
C VAL A 116 25.51 -15.55 27.78
N ARG A 117 25.45 -16.64 28.53
CA ARG A 117 24.30 -17.03 29.32
C ARG A 117 24.52 -16.66 30.78
N SER A 118 23.65 -15.80 31.27
CA SER A 118 23.51 -15.45 32.69
C SER A 118 22.44 -16.32 33.35
N LEU A 119 22.23 -16.13 34.65
CA LEU A 119 21.21 -16.87 35.41
C LEU A 119 19.78 -16.55 34.94
N THR A 120 19.54 -15.32 34.46
CA THR A 120 18.20 -14.79 34.14
C THR A 120 18.00 -14.45 32.66
N GLU A 121 19.07 -14.41 31.87
CA GLU A 121 19.03 -14.01 30.46
C GLU A 121 20.20 -14.59 29.66
N VAL A 122 20.04 -14.63 28.34
CA VAL A 122 21.09 -14.91 27.37
C VAL A 122 21.27 -13.67 26.51
N THR A 123 22.50 -13.19 26.41
CA THR A 123 22.88 -12.10 25.50
C THR A 123 23.60 -12.68 24.29
N LEU A 124 23.15 -12.31 23.09
CA LEU A 124 23.78 -12.66 21.82
C LEU A 124 24.28 -11.36 21.16
N ASN A 125 25.54 -11.35 20.76
CA ASN A 125 26.15 -10.28 19.97
C ASN A 125 26.50 -10.83 18.60
N ILE A 126 25.89 -10.29 17.55
CA ILE A 126 26.13 -10.67 16.16
C ILE A 126 26.94 -9.53 15.53
N THR A 127 28.16 -9.82 15.12
CA THR A 127 29.07 -8.88 14.45
C THR A 127 29.13 -9.24 12.98
N ASP A 128 28.86 -8.28 12.09
CA ASP A 128 29.12 -8.43 10.65
C ASP A 128 30.62 -8.21 10.38
N ASP A 129 31.31 -9.22 9.85
CA ASP A 129 32.76 -9.20 9.64
C ASP A 129 33.17 -8.26 8.48
N GLY A 130 32.24 -7.88 7.61
CA GLY A 130 32.48 -7.00 6.47
C GLY A 130 32.25 -5.52 6.78
N THR A 131 31.21 -5.21 7.56
CA THR A 131 30.83 -3.83 7.92
C THR A 131 31.29 -3.43 9.32
N GLY A 132 31.51 -4.40 10.21
CA GLY A 132 31.79 -4.19 11.64
C GLY A 132 30.56 -3.82 12.46
N GLU A 133 29.35 -3.90 11.88
CA GLU A 133 28.11 -3.61 12.59
C GLU A 133 27.82 -4.69 13.65
N VAL A 134 27.42 -4.27 14.86
CA VAL A 134 27.11 -5.17 15.97
C VAL A 134 25.62 -5.08 16.31
N THR A 135 24.92 -6.20 16.22
CA THR A 135 23.54 -6.37 16.65
C THR A 135 23.48 -7.17 17.94
N THR A 136 22.94 -6.58 19.00
CA THR A 136 22.77 -7.25 20.30
C THR A 136 21.32 -7.69 20.49
N ILE A 137 21.12 -8.95 20.86
CA ILE A 137 19.82 -9.56 21.15
C ILE A 137 19.86 -10.12 22.58
N VAL A 138 18.90 -9.75 23.41
CA VAL A 138 18.79 -10.24 24.79
C VAL A 138 17.52 -11.08 24.94
N ILE A 139 17.67 -12.30 25.45
CA ILE A 139 16.59 -13.28 25.59
C ILE A 139 16.47 -13.63 27.08
N PRO A 140 15.36 -13.30 27.76
CA PRO A 140 15.15 -13.70 29.15
C PRO A 140 14.94 -15.22 29.25
N THR A 141 15.61 -15.87 30.22
CA THR A 141 15.48 -17.33 30.45
C THR A 141 14.41 -17.67 31.48
N PHE A 142 13.97 -16.68 32.25
CA PHE A 142 12.87 -16.80 33.21
C PHE A 142 11.67 -15.98 32.72
N ILE A 143 10.54 -16.66 32.54
CA ILE A 143 9.22 -16.04 32.44
C ILE A 143 8.53 -16.22 33.79
N GLU A 144 8.32 -15.12 34.51
CA GLU A 144 7.49 -15.12 35.71
C GLU A 144 6.03 -15.29 35.25
N VAL A 145 5.50 -16.51 35.32
CA VAL A 145 4.09 -16.79 35.08
C VAL A 145 3.29 -16.38 36.31
N ASN A 146 2.50 -15.31 36.18
CA ASN A 146 1.56 -14.86 37.19
C ASN A 146 0.18 -15.53 37.01
#